data_AF-A0A970Y6P5-F1
#
_entry.id   AF-A0A970Y6P5-F1
#
_cell.length_a   1.000
_cell.length_b   1.000
_cell.length_c   1.000
_cell.angle_alpha   90.00
_cell.angle_beta   90.00
_cell.angle_gamma   90.00
#
_symmetry.space_group_name_H-M   'P 1'
#
loop_
_entity.id
_entity.type
_entity.pdbx_description
1 polymer ?
#
loop_
_entity_poly.entity_id
_entity_poly.type
_entity_poly.pdbx_seq_one_letter_code
_entity_poly.pdbx_strand_id
1 'polypeptide(L)'
;MMNNGMEEKKFVLMEWADGWREVTPVEADAVGLRKYFVVERVEYYGRLVVERPEDEVPDLVVTDRKPFEVKRVALVGTGASDLEKASLYAEGGRVEHNYDLVSGDGDVGAAVKKEFAEALLAEGLTAADLSGKPAAERREIIGRIAAGMKLVASTKQDDLFDFVEGLLSE
;
A
#
# COMPACT_ATOMS: atom_id res chain seq x y z
N MET A 1 5.93 19.11 28.35
CA MET A 1 4.94 18.95 27.27
C MET A 1 5.28 17.66 26.58
N MET A 2 4.47 16.61 26.75
CA MET A 2 4.62 15.38 25.99
C MET A 2 4.04 15.67 24.61
N ASN A 3 4.91 15.82 23.63
CA ASN A 3 4.53 15.89 22.23
C ASN A 3 4.11 14.46 21.85
N ASN A 4 2.85 14.09 22.09
CA ASN A 4 2.26 12.88 21.51
C ASN A 4 1.94 13.17 20.04
N GLY A 5 2.95 13.61 19.28
CA GLY A 5 2.90 13.58 17.83
C GLY A 5 2.90 12.12 17.44
N MET A 6 1.72 11.55 17.25
CA MET A 6 1.60 10.32 16.51
C MET A 6 2.15 10.68 15.13
N GLU A 7 3.39 10.29 14.84
CA GLU A 7 3.95 10.47 13.51
C GLU A 7 2.95 9.85 12.52
N GLU A 8 2.58 10.64 11.53
CA GLU A 8 1.58 10.28 10.54
C GLU A 8 2.08 9.03 9.81
N LYS A 9 1.42 7.89 10.06
CA LYS A 9 1.80 6.63 9.42
C LYS A 9 1.71 6.79 7.92
N LYS A 10 2.78 6.41 7.20
CA LYS A 10 2.75 6.33 5.75
C LYS A 10 2.45 4.91 5.31
N PHE A 11 1.89 4.80 4.11
CA PHE A 11 1.47 3.53 3.55
C PHE A 11 1.94 3.39 2.12
N VAL A 12 2.35 2.17 1.79
CA VAL A 12 2.48 1.71 0.41
C VAL A 12 1.22 0.96 0.03
N LEU A 13 0.71 1.24 -1.17
CA LEU A 13 -0.29 0.43 -1.83
C LEU A 13 0.36 -0.36 -2.98
N MET A 14 0.21 -1.67 -2.98
CA MET A 14 0.58 -2.53 -4.10
C MET A 14 -0.69 -2.99 -4.81
N GLU A 15 -0.70 -3.03 -6.14
CA GLU A 15 -1.83 -3.49 -6.95
C GLU A 15 -1.41 -4.67 -7.83
N TRP A 16 -2.18 -5.74 -7.76
CA TRP A 16 -1.97 -6.98 -8.51
C TRP A 16 -2.80 -7.03 -9.78
N ALA A 17 -2.37 -7.86 -10.73
CA ALA A 17 -3.03 -8.09 -11.99
C ALA A 17 -4.50 -8.54 -11.90
N ASP A 18 -4.88 -9.16 -10.78
CA ASP A 18 -6.23 -9.63 -10.47
C ASP A 18 -7.13 -8.56 -9.80
N GLY A 19 -6.60 -7.34 -9.67
CA GLY A 19 -7.27 -6.16 -9.11
C GLY A 19 -7.28 -6.10 -7.59
N TRP A 20 -6.58 -7.00 -6.89
CA TRP A 20 -6.37 -6.84 -5.45
C TRP A 20 -5.38 -5.71 -5.17
N ARG A 21 -5.64 -4.98 -4.09
CA ARG A 21 -4.80 -3.91 -3.58
C ARG A 21 -4.44 -4.20 -2.14
N GLU A 22 -3.16 -4.14 -1.81
CA GLU A 22 -2.63 -4.47 -0.49
C GLU A 22 -1.93 -3.27 0.12
N VAL A 23 -2.32 -2.97 1.36
CA VAL A 23 -1.82 -1.85 2.15
C VAL A 23 -0.73 -2.35 3.08
N THR A 24 0.43 -1.70 3.05
CA THR A 24 1.53 -1.98 3.97
C THR A 24 1.99 -0.68 4.63
N PRO A 25 2.06 -0.61 5.97
CA PRO A 25 2.63 0.55 6.64
C PRO A 25 4.14 0.63 6.38
N VAL A 26 4.66 1.85 6.29
CA VAL A 26 6.09 2.15 6.19
C VAL A 26 6.46 3.23 7.18
N GLU A 27 7.76 3.47 7.38
CA GLU A 27 8.21 4.53 8.28
C GLU A 27 7.68 5.90 7.84
N ALA A 28 7.33 6.74 8.81
CA ALA A 28 6.66 8.03 8.57
C ALA A 28 7.55 9.00 7.75
N ASP A 29 8.87 8.82 7.81
CA ASP A 29 9.86 9.58 7.07
C ASP A 29 10.09 9.07 5.63
N ALA A 30 9.38 8.03 5.18
CA ALA A 30 9.50 7.52 3.82
C ALA A 30 9.28 8.64 2.78
N VAL A 31 10.19 8.76 1.82
CA VAL A 31 10.22 9.87 0.84
C VAL A 31 9.93 9.44 -0.60
N GLY A 32 10.00 8.14 -0.90
CA GLY A 32 9.79 7.67 -2.27
C GLY A 32 9.91 6.16 -2.43
N LEU A 33 9.78 5.71 -3.67
CA LEU A 33 9.98 4.32 -4.07
C LEU A 33 11.18 4.24 -5.01
N ARG A 34 12.10 3.33 -4.74
CA ARG A 34 13.35 3.23 -5.52
C ARG A 34 13.33 2.13 -6.56
N LYS A 35 12.90 0.94 -6.16
CA LYS A 35 13.12 -0.29 -6.94
C LYS A 35 12.14 -1.37 -6.55
N TYR A 36 11.62 -2.09 -7.54
CA TYR A 36 10.95 -3.37 -7.34
C TYR A 36 11.71 -4.49 -8.05
N PHE A 37 11.84 -5.64 -7.40
CA PHE A 37 12.43 -6.83 -8.00
C PHE A 37 11.88 -8.11 -7.38
N VAL A 38 11.85 -9.17 -8.19
CA VAL A 38 11.47 -10.51 -7.75
C VAL A 38 12.70 -11.39 -7.67
N VAL A 39 12.97 -11.93 -6.49
CA VAL A 39 14.03 -12.91 -6.27
C VAL A 39 13.44 -14.31 -6.46
N GLU A 40 14.02 -15.04 -7.41
CA GLU A 40 13.77 -16.44 -7.68
C GLU A 40 14.90 -17.29 -7.09
N ARG A 41 14.52 -18.20 -6.19
CA ARG A 41 15.36 -19.28 -5.64
C ARG A 41 14.54 -20.57 -5.61
N VAL A 42 14.31 -21.14 -4.42
CA VAL A 42 13.34 -22.23 -4.21
C VAL A 42 11.90 -21.71 -4.26
N GLU A 43 11.71 -20.46 -3.81
CA GLU A 43 10.44 -19.73 -3.84
C GLU A 43 10.66 -18.37 -4.52
N TYR A 44 9.55 -17.68 -4.77
CA TYR A 44 9.53 -16.35 -5.39
C TYR A 44 9.14 -15.30 -4.36
N TYR A 45 9.95 -14.25 -4.23
CA TYR A 45 9.65 -13.12 -3.34
C TYR A 45 9.81 -11.79 -4.07
N GLY A 46 8.77 -10.97 -4.03
CA GLY A 46 8.80 -9.58 -4.45
C GLY A 46 9.40 -8.71 -3.35
N ARG A 47 10.19 -7.73 -3.76
CA ARG A 47 10.85 -6.77 -2.87
C ARG A 47 10.70 -5.38 -3.45
N LEU A 48 10.03 -4.52 -2.71
CA LEU A 48 9.93 -3.09 -2.98
C LEU A 48 10.81 -2.34 -2.00
N VAL A 49 11.74 -1.55 -2.55
CA VAL A 49 12.62 -0.68 -1.78
C VAL A 49 11.95 0.68 -1.63
N VAL A 50 11.73 1.09 -0.38
CA VAL A 50 11.16 2.38 -0.02
C VAL A 50 12.30 3.28 0.46
N GLU A 51 12.40 4.45 -0.16
CA GLU A 51 13.44 5.43 0.19
C GLU A 51 13.07 6.15 1.47
N ARG A 52 14.10 6.36 2.29
CA ARG A 52 14.10 7.21 3.48
C ARG A 52 15.17 8.29 3.29
N PRO A 53 15.25 9.32 4.14
CA PRO A 53 16.27 10.38 4.03
C PRO A 53 17.70 9.81 3.93
N GLU A 54 18.65 10.57 3.37
CA GLU A 54 20.00 10.06 2.98
C GLU A 54 20.78 9.35 4.11
N ASP A 55 20.53 9.71 5.37
CA ASP A 55 21.20 9.13 6.55
C ASP A 55 20.48 7.89 7.13
N GLU A 56 19.32 7.51 6.58
CA GLU A 56 18.49 6.40 7.04
C GLU A 56 18.61 5.17 6.11
N VAL A 57 18.46 3.99 6.70
CA VAL A 57 18.46 2.74 5.93
C VAL A 57 17.14 2.60 5.18
N PRO A 58 17.13 2.34 3.86
CA PRO A 58 15.89 2.13 3.11
C PRO A 58 15.07 0.95 3.67
N ASP A 59 13.76 1.13 3.69
CA ASP A 59 12.85 0.05 4.09
C ASP A 59 12.66 -0.95 2.94
N LEU A 60 12.28 -2.17 3.30
CA LEU A 60 12.00 -3.24 2.36
C LEU A 60 10.61 -3.81 2.63
N VAL A 61 9.68 -3.53 1.71
CA VAL A 61 8.38 -4.21 1.68
C VAL A 61 8.55 -5.52 0.92
N VAL A 62 8.27 -6.63 1.58
CA VAL A 62 8.40 -7.98 1.00
C VAL A 62 7.01 -8.54 0.74
N THR A 63 6.80 -9.13 -0.43
CA THR A 63 5.58 -9.86 -0.77
C THR A 63 5.91 -11.25 -1.31
N ASP A 64 5.18 -12.26 -0.86
CA ASP A 64 5.24 -13.64 -1.34
C ASP A 64 4.02 -14.01 -2.21
N ARG A 65 2.97 -13.18 -2.20
CA ARG A 65 1.80 -13.36 -3.04
C ARG A 65 2.09 -12.99 -4.49
N LYS A 66 2.25 -14.02 -5.33
CA LYS A 66 2.35 -13.92 -6.79
C LYS A 66 3.17 -12.69 -7.24
N PRO A 67 4.44 -12.59 -6.84
CA PRO A 67 5.20 -11.34 -6.96
C PRO A 67 5.42 -10.89 -8.42
N PHE A 68 5.29 -11.78 -9.41
CA PHE A 68 5.30 -11.43 -10.83
C PHE A 68 4.00 -10.76 -11.33
N GLU A 69 2.93 -10.79 -10.54
CA GLU A 69 1.63 -10.21 -10.90
C GLU A 69 1.44 -8.80 -10.32
N VAL A 70 2.39 -8.25 -9.56
CA VAL A 70 2.34 -6.85 -9.14
C VAL A 70 2.49 -5.97 -10.37
N LYS A 71 1.52 -5.07 -10.60
CA LYS A 71 1.49 -4.17 -11.75
C LYS A 71 1.81 -2.73 -11.40
N ARG A 72 1.41 -2.30 -10.21
CA ARG A 72 1.53 -0.92 -9.76
C ARG A 72 1.86 -0.87 -8.28
N VAL A 73 2.67 0.10 -7.91
CA VAL A 73 3.04 0.41 -6.53
C VAL A 73 2.87 1.90 -6.29
N ALA A 74 2.47 2.31 -5.10
CA ALA A 74 2.32 3.72 -4.77
C ALA A 74 2.73 3.98 -3.33
N LEU A 75 3.53 5.03 -3.12
CA LEU A 75 3.64 5.64 -1.80
C LEU A 75 2.54 6.68 -1.71
N VAL A 76 1.59 6.44 -0.81
CA VAL A 76 0.38 7.28 -0.68
C VAL A 76 0.79 8.72 -0.39
N GLY A 77 0.21 9.67 -1.12
CA GLY A 77 0.54 11.10 -1.04
C GLY A 77 1.80 11.53 -1.80
N THR A 78 2.56 10.60 -2.40
CA THR A 78 3.76 10.94 -3.21
C THR A 78 3.55 10.63 -4.69
N GLY A 79 2.88 9.53 -5.03
CA GLY A 79 2.56 9.16 -6.40
C GLY A 79 2.56 7.66 -6.63
N ALA A 80 2.19 7.27 -7.84
CA ALA A 80 2.16 5.88 -8.29
C ALA A 80 3.24 5.59 -9.33
N SER A 81 3.67 4.34 -9.36
CA SER A 81 4.54 3.79 -10.40
C SER A 81 3.96 2.51 -10.96
N ASP A 82 3.88 2.45 -12.29
CA ASP A 82 3.64 1.21 -13.02
C ASP A 82 4.96 0.43 -13.13
N LEU A 83 4.87 -0.90 -13.04
CA LEU A 83 6.02 -1.79 -13.08
C LEU A 83 6.23 -2.34 -14.48
N GLU A 84 7.36 -2.01 -15.08
CA GLU A 84 7.77 -2.54 -16.37
C GLU A 84 8.99 -3.45 -16.22
N LYS A 85 9.01 -4.59 -16.91
CA LYS A 85 10.14 -5.53 -16.84
C LYS A 85 11.39 -4.87 -17.46
N ALA A 86 12.46 -4.78 -16.67
CA ALA A 86 13.67 -4.09 -17.06
C ALA A 86 14.81 -5.05 -17.43
N SER A 87 15.23 -5.89 -16.47
CA SER A 87 16.41 -6.73 -16.65
C SER A 87 16.39 -7.97 -15.76
N LEU A 88 17.24 -8.93 -16.10
CA LEU A 88 17.45 -10.15 -15.34
C LEU A 88 18.91 -10.23 -14.89
N TYR A 89 19.12 -10.50 -13.60
CA TYR A 89 20.44 -10.77 -13.03
C TYR A 89 20.49 -12.19 -12.46
N ALA A 90 21.50 -12.98 -12.80
CA ALA A 90 21.61 -14.36 -12.34
C ALA A 90 23.00 -14.65 -11.78
N GLU A 91 23.07 -15.14 -10.54
CA GLU A 91 24.32 -15.48 -9.86
C GLU A 91 24.10 -16.60 -8.83
N GLY A 92 24.91 -17.65 -8.86
CA GLY A 92 24.95 -18.66 -7.80
C GLY A 92 23.60 -19.33 -7.47
N GLY A 93 22.74 -19.53 -8.48
CA GLY A 93 21.40 -20.11 -8.31
C GLY A 93 20.30 -19.14 -7.86
N ARG A 94 20.64 -17.85 -7.68
CA ARG A 94 19.68 -16.76 -7.49
C ARG A 94 19.43 -16.10 -8.84
N VAL A 95 18.16 -15.89 -9.17
CA VAL A 95 17.75 -15.04 -10.30
C VAL A 95 16.98 -13.84 -9.75
N GLU A 96 17.29 -12.65 -10.23
CA GLU A 96 16.55 -11.43 -9.93
C GLU A 96 15.90 -10.89 -11.19
N HIS A 97 14.58 -10.74 -11.13
CA HIS A 97 13.79 -10.07 -12.17
C HIS A 97 13.56 -8.64 -11.72
N ASN A 98 14.25 -7.69 -12.35
CA ASN A 98 14.19 -6.27 -12.01
C ASN A 98 13.09 -5.57 -12.82
N TYR A 99 12.41 -4.63 -12.17
CA TYR A 99 11.37 -3.81 -12.78
C TYR A 99 11.72 -2.34 -12.67
N ASP A 100 11.49 -1.61 -13.75
CA ASP A 100 11.53 -0.16 -13.77
C ASP A 100 10.23 0.38 -13.17
N LEU A 101 10.37 1.44 -12.36
CA LEU A 101 9.24 2.19 -11.81
C LEU A 101 8.96 3.35 -12.77
N VAL A 102 8.01 3.14 -13.66
CA VAL A 102 7.57 4.16 -14.63
C VAL A 102 6.48 5.00 -13.97
N SER A 103 6.55 6.33 -14.11
CA SER A 103 5.55 7.23 -13.53
C SER A 103 4.15 6.78 -13.92
N GLY A 104 3.34 6.43 -12.94
CA GLY A 104 1.93 6.10 -13.12
C GLY A 104 1.07 7.35 -12.99
N ASP A 105 -0.10 7.32 -13.60
CA ASP A 105 -1.06 8.43 -13.49
C ASP A 105 -1.87 8.35 -12.20
N GLY A 106 -2.04 9.51 -11.55
CA GLY A 106 -3.05 9.74 -10.53
C GLY A 106 -2.57 9.62 -9.08
N ASP A 107 -3.34 10.25 -8.20
CA ASP A 107 -3.21 10.10 -6.75
C ASP A 107 -4.01 8.88 -6.29
N VAL A 108 -3.29 7.81 -5.97
CA VAL A 108 -3.88 6.54 -5.54
C VAL A 108 -4.61 6.67 -4.20
N GLY A 109 -4.12 7.53 -3.29
CA GLY A 109 -4.80 7.79 -2.02
C GLY A 109 -6.15 8.46 -2.25
N ALA A 110 -6.18 9.50 -3.09
CA ALA A 110 -7.42 10.17 -3.47
C ALA A 110 -8.39 9.24 -4.22
N ALA A 111 -7.89 8.37 -5.09
CA ALA A 111 -8.71 7.38 -5.80
C ALA A 111 -9.36 6.39 -4.83
N VAL A 112 -8.59 5.81 -3.90
CA VAL A 112 -9.11 4.89 -2.88
C VAL A 112 -10.11 5.59 -1.97
N LYS A 113 -9.81 6.81 -1.52
CA LYS A 113 -10.74 7.63 -0.71
C LYS A 113 -12.08 7.82 -1.42
N LYS A 114 -12.04 8.18 -2.70
CA LYS A 114 -13.23 8.39 -3.51
C LYS A 114 -14.05 7.10 -3.64
N GLU A 115 -13.41 5.99 -4.05
CA GLU A 115 -14.07 4.70 -4.19
C GLU A 115 -14.70 4.25 -2.86
N PHE A 116 -14.00 4.46 -1.75
CA PHE A 116 -14.49 4.10 -0.42
C PHE A 116 -15.69 4.96 0.01
N ALA A 117 -15.64 6.27 -0.27
CA ALA A 117 -16.77 7.17 -0.02
C ALA A 117 -18.00 6.81 -0.86
N GLU A 118 -17.81 6.42 -2.13
CA GLU A 118 -18.89 5.92 -2.99
C GLU A 118 -19.50 4.62 -2.44
N ALA A 119 -18.67 3.71 -1.95
CA ALA A 119 -19.14 2.47 -1.32
C ALA A 119 -19.90 2.71 -0.01
N LEU A 120 -19.47 3.66 0.81
CA LEU A 120 -20.22 4.10 2.00
C LEU A 120 -21.60 4.65 1.62
N LEU A 121 -21.65 5.53 0.60
CA LEU A 121 -22.90 6.14 0.15
C LEU A 121 -23.88 5.11 -0.41
N ALA A 122 -23.39 4.07 -1.08
CA ALA A 122 -24.22 2.95 -1.56
C ALA A 122 -24.93 2.21 -0.40
N GLU A 123 -24.38 2.31 0.81
CA GLU A 123 -24.96 1.76 2.04
C GLU A 123 -25.72 2.78 2.87
N GLY A 124 -25.90 4.01 2.35
CA GLY A 124 -26.57 5.10 3.04
C GLY A 124 -25.75 5.72 4.16
N LEU A 125 -24.43 5.59 4.13
CA LEU A 125 -23.51 6.16 5.11
C LEU A 125 -22.63 7.24 4.49
N THR A 126 -22.27 8.23 5.29
CA THR A 126 -21.19 9.19 4.98
C THR A 126 -19.95 8.92 5.84
N ALA A 127 -18.83 9.54 5.49
CA ALA A 127 -17.63 9.50 6.34
C ALA A 127 -17.90 10.05 7.76
N ALA A 128 -18.76 11.08 7.88
CA ALA A 128 -19.15 11.64 9.18
C ALA A 128 -19.97 10.64 10.01
N ASP A 129 -20.89 9.92 9.38
CA ASP A 129 -21.67 8.87 10.06
C ASP A 129 -20.77 7.74 10.56
N LEU A 130 -19.78 7.36 9.75
CA LEU A 130 -18.81 6.33 10.10
C LEU A 130 -17.95 6.76 11.31
N SER A 131 -17.45 7.99 11.32
CA SER A 131 -16.67 8.56 12.42
C SER A 131 -17.45 8.67 13.73
N GLY A 132 -18.77 8.89 13.65
CA GLY A 132 -19.66 8.94 14.82
C GLY A 132 -19.95 7.57 15.45
N LYS A 133 -19.60 6.46 14.79
CA LYS A 133 -19.87 5.10 15.30
C LYS A 133 -18.83 4.64 16.32
N PRO A 134 -19.21 3.70 17.22
CA PRO A 134 -18.24 3.01 18.08
C PRO A 134 -17.14 2.33 17.27
N ALA A 135 -15.93 2.27 17.81
CA ALA A 135 -14.75 1.77 17.09
C ALA A 135 -14.92 0.34 16.52
N ALA A 136 -15.59 -0.55 17.25
CA ALA A 136 -15.84 -1.91 16.78
C ALA A 136 -16.76 -1.94 15.55
N GLU A 137 -17.88 -1.21 15.59
CA GLU A 137 -18.83 -1.11 14.48
C GLU A 137 -18.19 -0.42 13.27
N ARG A 138 -17.39 0.62 13.51
CA ARG A 138 -16.64 1.31 12.46
C ARG A 138 -15.68 0.37 11.73
N ARG A 139 -14.86 -0.39 12.47
CA ARG A 139 -13.92 -1.35 11.88
C ARG A 139 -14.63 -2.48 11.13
N GLU A 140 -15.78 -2.94 11.61
CA GLU A 140 -16.61 -3.94 10.91
C GLU A 140 -17.08 -3.41 9.55
N ILE A 141 -17.61 -2.18 9.51
CA ILE A 141 -18.02 -1.52 8.26
C ILE A 141 -16.83 -1.36 7.33
N ILE A 142 -15.68 -0.86 7.85
CA ILE A 142 -14.48 -0.67 7.04
C ILE A 142 -14.00 -1.97 6.43
N GLY A 143 -13.89 -3.04 7.23
CA GLY A 143 -13.42 -4.33 6.76
C GLY A 143 -14.30 -4.91 5.66
N ARG A 144 -15.63 -4.78 5.80
CA ARG A 144 -16.58 -5.25 4.80
C ARG A 144 -16.51 -4.47 3.48
N ILE A 145 -16.45 -3.13 3.55
CA ILE A 145 -16.35 -2.27 2.36
C ILE A 145 -15.01 -2.51 1.66
N ALA A 146 -13.91 -2.51 2.40
CA ALA A 146 -12.57 -2.75 1.86
C ALA A 146 -12.50 -4.12 1.16
N ALA A 147 -13.07 -5.18 1.75
CA ALA A 147 -13.15 -6.49 1.12
C ALA A 147 -13.94 -6.46 -0.19
N GLY A 148 -15.07 -5.75 -0.25
CA GLY A 148 -15.86 -5.55 -1.47
C GLY A 148 -15.07 -4.85 -2.59
N MET A 149 -14.16 -3.97 -2.21
CA MET A 149 -13.25 -3.23 -3.11
C MET A 149 -11.93 -3.94 -3.40
N LYS A 150 -11.76 -5.19 -2.91
CA LYS A 150 -10.50 -5.96 -2.96
C LYS A 150 -9.29 -5.23 -2.35
N LEU A 151 -9.53 -4.43 -1.32
CA LEU A 151 -8.51 -3.73 -0.54
C LEU A 151 -8.25 -4.50 0.76
N VAL A 152 -7.00 -4.86 1.02
CA VAL A 152 -6.60 -5.68 2.17
C VAL A 152 -5.35 -5.15 2.84
N ALA A 153 -5.12 -5.53 4.10
CA ALA A 153 -3.82 -5.35 4.74
C ALA A 153 -2.84 -6.45 4.28
N SER A 154 -1.55 -6.12 4.22
CA SER A 154 -0.50 -7.13 3.98
C SER A 154 -0.30 -8.04 5.17
N THR A 155 -0.26 -7.47 6.38
CA THR A 155 0.10 -8.20 7.60
C THR A 155 -0.96 -8.07 8.68
N LYS A 156 -1.23 -6.85 9.17
CA LYS A 156 -2.18 -6.64 10.27
C LYS A 156 -3.40 -5.90 9.76
N GLN A 157 -4.58 -6.44 10.06
CA GLN A 157 -5.85 -5.81 9.69
C GLN A 157 -5.99 -4.38 10.24
N ASP A 158 -5.37 -4.09 11.40
CA ASP A 158 -5.33 -2.74 11.97
C ASP A 158 -4.67 -1.72 11.04
N ASP A 159 -3.68 -2.12 10.23
CA ASP A 159 -3.01 -1.20 9.29
C ASP A 159 -3.96 -0.76 8.17
N LEU A 160 -4.88 -1.64 7.73
CA LEU A 160 -5.93 -1.28 6.78
C LEU A 160 -6.92 -0.29 7.40
N PHE A 161 -7.29 -0.49 8.67
CA PHE A 161 -8.19 0.43 9.37
C PHE A 161 -7.55 1.81 9.52
N ASP A 162 -6.31 1.86 10.00
CA ASP A 162 -5.55 3.10 10.15
C ASP A 162 -5.39 3.83 8.82
N PHE A 163 -5.12 3.10 7.74
CA PHE A 163 -5.03 3.66 6.39
C PHE A 163 -6.35 4.30 5.92
N VAL A 164 -7.47 3.58 6.02
CA VAL A 164 -8.78 4.10 5.60
C VAL A 164 -9.23 5.26 6.49
N GLU A 165 -9.05 5.16 7.80
CA GLU A 165 -9.38 6.25 8.73
C GLU A 165 -8.54 7.50 8.44
N GLY A 166 -7.24 7.33 8.15
CA GLY A 166 -6.36 8.42 7.71
C GLY A 166 -6.90 9.13 6.46
N LEU A 167 -7.21 8.37 5.40
CA LEU A 167 -7.77 8.91 4.17
C LEU A 167 -9.08 9.70 4.38
N LEU A 168 -9.94 9.26 5.29
CA LEU A 168 -11.23 9.90 5.57
C LEU A 168 -11.12 11.12 6.50
N SER A 169 -10.00 11.27 7.21
CA SER A 169 -9.77 12.37 8.16
C SER A 169 -9.20 13.64 7.53
N GLU A 170 -8.57 13.52 6.36
CA GLU A 170 -8.09 14.62 5.51
C GLU A 170 -9.21 15.30 4.70
#